data_AF-A0A9D3M0N1-F1
#
_entry.id   AF-A0A9D3M0N1-F1
#
_cell.length_a   1.000
_cell.length_b   1.000
_cell.length_c   1.000
_cell.angle_alpha   90.00
_cell.angle_beta   90.00
_cell.angle_gamma   90.00
#
_symmetry.space_group_name_H-M   'P 1'
#
loop_
_entity.id
_entity.type
_entity.pdbx_description
1 polymer ?
#
loop_
_entity_poly.entity_id
_entity_poly.type
_entity_poly.pdbx_seq_one_letter_code
_entity_poly.pdbx_strand_id
1 'polypeptide(L)'
;MSSQAWIESSLRRSSRLGLQVLERAQRRSVDWASVSPSSQPTPVEDASRNQPEPWEAEKARTRTTLDDAFETVVEFMAQTTHQCKNFYKSVPVQGTSEFEVKHVCRYHSHRLPRPLKHTTSRRNEQTPLEDFHIEVSPGTYAVTAGAVDSNQQTHLVQVEAGESVNLTFHL
;
A
#
# COMPACT_ATOMS: atom_id res chain seq x y z
N MET A 1 43.03 -0.81 -9.50
CA MET A 1 43.02 -0.28 -8.11
C MET A 1 41.67 0.30 -7.72
N SER A 2 40.88 0.86 -8.65
CA SER A 2 39.58 1.51 -8.35
C SER A 2 38.46 0.57 -7.88
N SER A 3 38.50 -0.72 -8.28
CA SER A 3 37.50 -1.73 -7.91
C SER A 3 37.59 -2.16 -6.44
N GLN A 4 38.79 -2.30 -5.88
CA GLN A 4 38.97 -2.63 -4.46
C GLN A 4 38.52 -1.50 -3.53
N ALA A 5 38.83 -0.25 -3.88
CA ALA A 5 38.40 0.92 -3.10
C ALA A 5 36.86 1.07 -3.06
N TRP A 6 36.18 0.71 -4.15
CA TRP A 6 34.71 0.69 -4.19
C TRP A 6 34.11 -0.39 -3.29
N ILE A 7 34.65 -1.61 -3.33
CA ILE A 7 34.20 -2.72 -2.48
C ILE A 7 34.37 -2.34 -1.00
N GLU A 8 35.51 -1.78 -0.62
CA GLU A 8 35.78 -1.39 0.77
C GLU A 8 34.85 -0.25 1.23
N SER A 9 34.60 0.73 0.36
CA SER A 9 33.66 1.83 0.64
C SER A 9 32.22 1.32 0.83
N SER A 10 31.81 0.35 0.00
CA SER A 10 30.49 -0.28 0.08
C SER A 10 30.33 -1.09 1.37
N LEU A 11 31.36 -1.85 1.76
CA LEU A 11 31.39 -2.61 3.01
C LEU A 11 31.31 -1.71 4.24
N ARG A 12 32.09 -0.62 4.27
CA ARG A 12 32.05 0.37 5.37
C ARG A 12 30.69 1.06 5.48
N ARG A 13 30.05 1.36 4.35
CA ARG A 13 28.71 1.97 4.35
C ARG A 13 27.67 0.99 4.90
N SER A 14 27.71 -0.26 4.44
CA SER A 14 26.79 -1.31 4.88
C SER A 14 26.96 -1.65 6.35
N SER A 15 28.19 -1.71 6.87
CA SER A 15 28.44 -1.96 8.30
C SER A 15 27.91 -0.81 9.17
N ARG A 16 28.12 0.44 8.76
CA ARG A 16 27.60 1.61 9.47
C ARG A 16 26.06 1.64 9.50
N LEU A 17 25.41 1.31 8.38
CA LEU A 17 23.95 1.18 8.33
C LEU A 17 23.45 0.02 9.22
N GLY A 18 24.15 -1.12 9.20
CA GLY A 18 23.83 -2.25 10.07
C GLY A 18 23.85 -1.87 11.56
N LEU A 19 24.85 -1.11 11.99
CA LEU A 19 24.94 -0.61 13.37
C LEU A 19 23.80 0.37 13.72
N GLN A 20 23.43 1.27 12.81
CA GLN A 20 22.31 2.20 13.04
C GLN A 20 20.98 1.45 13.15
N VAL A 21 20.78 0.41 12.34
CA VAL A 21 19.59 -0.44 12.41
C VAL A 21 19.56 -1.20 13.73
N LEU A 22 20.69 -1.78 14.15
CA LEU A 22 20.81 -2.48 15.44
C LEU A 22 20.49 -1.55 16.61
N GLU A 23 21.07 -0.34 16.65
CA GLU A 23 20.80 0.64 17.71
C GLU A 23 19.32 1.03 17.74
N ARG A 24 18.71 1.25 16.57
CA ARG A 24 17.28 1.55 16.46
C ARG A 24 16.40 0.40 16.94
N ALA A 25 16.80 -0.84 16.65
CA ALA A 25 16.10 -2.04 17.09
C ALA A 25 16.23 -2.22 18.61
N GLN A 26 17.43 -2.01 19.16
CA GLN A 26 17.69 -2.10 20.60
C GLN A 26 16.89 -1.05 21.38
N ARG A 27 16.75 0.18 20.87
CA ARG A 27 15.87 1.20 21.49
C ARG A 27 14.39 0.83 21.48
N ARG A 28 13.99 -0.11 20.63
CA ARG A 28 12.62 -0.61 20.48
C ARG A 28 12.47 -2.03 20.99
N SER A 29 13.49 -2.60 21.64
CA SER A 29 13.41 -3.96 22.14
C SER A 29 12.36 -3.99 23.25
N VAL A 30 11.31 -4.76 23.04
CA VAL A 30 10.27 -5.01 24.03
C VAL A 30 10.63 -6.30 24.75
N ASP A 31 10.73 -6.23 26.08
CA ASP A 31 10.83 -7.43 26.89
C ASP A 31 9.43 -8.06 27.01
N TRP A 32 9.15 -9.01 26.12
CA TRP A 32 7.88 -9.74 26.11
C TRP A 32 7.65 -10.55 27.38
N ALA A 33 8.68 -10.85 28.18
CA ALA A 33 8.50 -11.52 29.47
C ALA A 33 7.87 -10.60 30.53
N SER A 34 8.12 -9.28 30.43
CA SER A 34 7.46 -8.27 31.27
C SER A 34 5.99 -8.05 30.88
N VAL A 35 5.64 -8.37 29.62
CA VAL A 35 4.27 -8.41 29.11
C VAL A 35 3.66 -9.78 29.45
N SER A 36 3.61 -10.10 30.74
CA SER A 36 2.68 -11.15 31.16
C SER A 36 1.28 -10.67 30.79
N PRO A 37 0.43 -11.49 30.13
CA PRO A 37 -1.00 -11.21 30.16
C PRO A 37 -1.35 -11.07 31.63
N SER A 38 -2.04 -10.00 31.99
CA SER A 38 -2.56 -9.80 33.34
C SER A 38 -3.57 -10.92 33.63
N SER A 39 -3.05 -12.09 33.96
CA SER A 39 -3.74 -13.17 34.62
C SER A 39 -3.85 -12.72 36.06
N GLN A 40 -4.91 -11.97 36.35
CA GLN A 40 -5.35 -11.81 37.73
C GLN A 40 -5.52 -13.21 38.32
N PRO A 41 -4.81 -13.57 39.41
CA PRO A 41 -5.16 -14.73 40.21
C PRO A 41 -6.09 -14.23 41.32
N THR A 42 -7.36 -14.62 41.28
CA THR A 42 -8.15 -14.65 42.53
C THR A 42 -7.73 -15.89 43.33
N PRO A 43 -7.42 -15.78 44.63
CA PRO A 43 -7.09 -16.93 45.43
C PRO A 43 -8.36 -17.77 45.67
N VAL A 44 -8.26 -19.04 45.29
CA VAL A 44 -8.87 -20.23 45.89
C VAL A 44 -9.76 -19.98 47.11
N GLU A 45 -11.06 -20.28 47.00
CA GLU A 45 -11.75 -21.08 48.00
C GLU A 45 -12.73 -22.07 47.33
N ASP A 46 -12.70 -23.26 47.89
CA ASP A 46 -13.30 -24.54 47.54
C ASP A 46 -14.84 -24.50 47.43
N ALA A 47 -15.42 -25.00 46.32
CA ALA A 47 -16.77 -25.56 46.31
C ALA A 47 -17.09 -26.29 45.00
N SER A 48 -17.11 -27.61 45.09
CA SER A 48 -17.93 -28.47 44.22
C SER A 48 -19.36 -27.91 44.06
N ARG A 49 -19.86 -27.87 42.81
CA ARG A 49 -21.27 -28.01 42.37
C ARG A 49 -22.03 -26.75 41.90
N ASN A 50 -22.17 -26.71 40.56
CA ASN A 50 -23.35 -26.32 39.75
C ASN A 50 -23.77 -24.85 39.57
N GLN A 51 -24.04 -24.54 38.29
CA GLN A 51 -24.81 -23.43 37.68
C GLN A 51 -24.06 -22.10 37.47
N PRO A 52 -23.94 -21.60 36.22
CA PRO A 52 -23.58 -20.21 35.97
C PRO A 52 -24.75 -19.31 36.37
N GLU A 53 -24.51 -18.42 37.33
CA GLU A 53 -25.46 -17.42 37.79
C GLU A 53 -25.80 -16.39 36.69
N PRO A 54 -27.05 -15.87 36.63
CA PRO A 54 -27.51 -14.95 35.58
C PRO A 54 -26.68 -13.68 35.39
N TRP A 55 -25.94 -13.24 36.41
CA TRP A 55 -25.13 -12.03 36.37
C TRP A 55 -23.81 -12.18 35.58
N GLU A 56 -23.34 -13.41 35.31
CA GLU A 56 -22.16 -13.62 34.46
C GLU A 56 -22.47 -13.46 32.96
N ALA A 57 -23.69 -13.80 32.54
CA ALA A 57 -24.15 -13.58 31.17
C ALA A 57 -24.28 -12.09 30.82
N GLU A 58 -24.52 -11.24 31.82
CA GLU A 58 -24.62 -9.79 31.65
C GLU A 58 -23.24 -9.11 31.62
N LYS A 59 -22.27 -9.62 32.39
CA LYS A 59 -20.86 -9.20 32.33
C LYS A 59 -20.18 -9.59 31.01
N ALA A 60 -20.58 -10.73 30.43
CA ALA A 60 -20.14 -11.16 29.11
C ALA A 60 -20.64 -10.22 27.99
N ARG A 61 -21.80 -9.56 28.17
CA ARG A 61 -22.32 -8.55 27.22
C ARG A 61 -21.56 -7.22 27.26
N THR A 62 -20.85 -6.92 28.35
CA THR A 62 -20.09 -5.66 28.49
C THR A 62 -18.60 -5.81 28.15
N ARG A 63 -18.10 -7.05 28.04
CA ARG A 63 -16.72 -7.29 27.66
C ARG A 63 -16.64 -7.23 26.14
N THR A 64 -16.34 -6.05 25.60
CA THR A 64 -15.97 -5.90 24.19
C THR A 64 -14.93 -6.97 23.88
N THR A 65 -15.30 -7.87 22.97
CA THR A 65 -14.39 -8.90 22.51
C THR A 65 -13.23 -8.23 21.77
N LEU A 66 -12.11 -8.95 21.61
CA LEU A 66 -10.99 -8.40 20.83
C LEU A 66 -11.44 -8.04 19.40
N ASP A 67 -12.38 -8.81 18.84
CA ASP A 67 -12.98 -8.54 17.54
C ASP A 67 -13.76 -7.22 17.56
N ASP A 68 -14.58 -6.95 18.59
CA ASP A 68 -15.28 -5.66 18.73
C ASP A 68 -14.30 -4.48 18.83
N ALA A 69 -13.17 -4.67 19.52
CA ALA A 69 -12.13 -3.65 19.63
C ALA A 69 -11.45 -3.37 18.29
N PHE A 70 -11.14 -4.42 17.50
CA PHE A 70 -10.61 -4.26 16.15
C PHE A 70 -11.63 -3.64 15.20
N GLU A 71 -12.90 -4.03 15.29
CA GLU A 71 -13.99 -3.45 14.51
C GLU A 71 -14.11 -1.94 14.80
N THR A 72 -14.05 -1.55 16.07
CA THR A 72 -14.04 -0.14 16.48
C THR A 72 -12.85 0.62 15.87
N VAL A 73 -11.65 0.05 15.88
CA VAL A 73 -10.47 0.68 15.25
C VAL A 73 -10.66 0.83 13.74
N VAL A 74 -11.18 -0.21 13.07
CA VAL A 74 -11.46 -0.17 11.63
C VAL A 74 -12.49 0.91 11.30
N GLU A 75 -13.55 1.04 12.11
CA GLU A 75 -14.55 2.09 11.98
C GLU A 75 -13.92 3.49 12.10
N PHE A 76 -13.09 3.72 13.13
CA PHE A 76 -12.38 4.99 13.29
C PHE A 76 -11.43 5.28 12.11
N MET A 77 -10.73 4.27 11.58
CA MET A 77 -9.88 4.42 10.40
C MET A 77 -10.70 4.80 9.17
N ALA A 78 -11.86 4.18 8.97
CA ALA A 78 -12.77 4.49 7.87
C ALA A 78 -13.35 5.91 8.00
N GLN A 79 -13.81 6.28 9.19
CA GLN A 79 -14.33 7.60 9.49
C GLN A 79 -13.27 8.69 9.28
N THR A 80 -12.05 8.47 9.78
CA THR A 80 -10.93 9.40 9.61
C THR A 80 -10.56 9.57 8.14
N THR A 81 -10.52 8.48 7.37
CA THR A 81 -10.27 8.52 5.92
C THR A 81 -11.36 9.29 5.19
N HIS A 82 -12.63 9.12 5.59
CA HIS A 82 -13.76 9.83 5.02
C HIS A 82 -13.70 11.34 5.32
N GLN A 83 -13.41 11.72 6.56
CA GLN A 83 -13.27 13.13 6.95
C GLN A 83 -12.11 13.79 6.21
N CYS A 84 -10.97 13.10 6.09
CA CYS A 84 -9.85 13.57 5.31
C CYS A 84 -10.21 13.82 3.84
N LYS A 85 -10.97 12.89 3.22
CA LYS A 85 -11.49 13.07 1.86
C LYS A 85 -12.43 14.28 1.74
N ASN A 86 -13.30 14.51 2.73
CA ASN A 86 -14.23 15.64 2.71
C ASN A 86 -13.51 16.98 2.86
N PHE A 87 -12.51 17.07 3.74
CA PHE A 87 -11.65 18.23 3.90
C PHE A 87 -11.03 18.63 2.55
N TYR A 88 -10.33 17.71 1.88
CA TYR A 88 -9.68 17.99 0.60
C TYR A 88 -10.64 18.18 -0.59
N LYS A 89 -11.92 17.78 -0.47
CA LYS A 89 -12.96 18.18 -1.44
C LYS A 89 -13.43 19.62 -1.24
N SER A 90 -13.45 20.09 0.00
CA SER A 90 -13.94 21.44 0.36
C SER A 90 -12.89 22.53 0.24
N VAL A 91 -11.59 22.20 0.29
CA VAL A 91 -10.50 23.18 0.22
C VAL A 91 -10.20 23.51 -1.25
N PRO A 92 -10.25 24.80 -1.67
CA PRO A 92 -9.89 25.19 -3.02
C PRO A 92 -8.40 25.00 -3.30
N VAL A 93 -8.06 24.73 -4.57
CA VAL A 93 -6.68 24.44 -5.07
C VAL A 93 -5.82 25.72 -5.12
N GLN A 94 -5.91 26.58 -4.13
CA GLN A 94 -5.09 27.78 -4.00
C GLN A 94 -4.15 27.60 -2.80
N GLY A 95 -2.89 27.31 -3.10
CA GLY A 95 -1.84 27.20 -2.09
C GLY A 95 -1.66 25.81 -1.47
N THR A 96 -2.04 24.74 -2.17
CA THR A 96 -1.83 23.37 -1.66
C THR A 96 -0.35 23.12 -1.38
N SER A 97 -0.04 22.82 -0.13
CA SER A 97 1.33 22.53 0.29
C SER A 97 1.84 21.26 -0.40
N GLU A 98 3.14 21.16 -0.68
CA GLU A 98 3.73 19.97 -1.30
C GLU A 98 3.41 18.68 -0.49
N PHE A 99 3.29 18.83 0.83
CA PHE A 99 2.88 17.76 1.74
C PHE A 99 1.43 17.30 1.50
N GLU A 100 0.51 18.23 1.24
CA GLU A 100 -0.90 17.93 0.96
C GLU A 100 -1.06 17.23 -0.39
N VAL A 101 -0.30 17.67 -1.40
CA VAL A 101 -0.25 17.00 -2.71
C VAL A 101 0.23 15.56 -2.55
N LYS A 102 1.33 15.33 -1.82
CA LYS A 102 1.85 13.98 -1.54
C LYS A 102 0.86 13.13 -0.75
N HIS A 103 0.16 13.71 0.23
CA HIS A 103 -0.87 13.04 1.02
C HIS A 103 -2.03 12.57 0.15
N VAL A 104 -2.63 13.48 -0.63
CA VAL A 104 -3.74 13.18 -1.54
C VAL A 104 -3.32 12.15 -2.60
N CYS A 105 -2.09 12.28 -3.13
CA CYS A 105 -1.49 11.31 -4.05
C CYS A 105 -1.38 9.90 -3.45
N ARG A 106 -1.05 9.79 -2.17
CA ARG A 106 -0.80 8.49 -1.52
C ARG A 106 -2.06 7.81 -0.99
N TYR A 107 -3.02 8.59 -0.48
CA TYR A 107 -4.14 8.06 0.31
C TYR A 107 -5.52 8.26 -0.33
N HIS A 108 -5.66 9.20 -1.27
CA HIS A 108 -6.95 9.52 -1.91
C HIS A 108 -6.94 9.38 -3.43
N SER A 109 -5.83 8.92 -4.02
CA SER A 109 -5.68 8.79 -5.47
C SER A 109 -6.35 7.55 -6.04
N HIS A 110 -7.65 7.43 -5.78
CA HIS A 110 -8.56 6.81 -6.71
C HIS A 110 -9.31 7.92 -7.44
N ARG A 111 -8.73 8.34 -8.58
CA ARG A 111 -9.30 9.26 -9.60
C ARG A 111 -9.36 10.75 -9.22
N LEU A 112 -8.21 11.38 -8.99
CA LEU A 112 -8.09 12.79 -9.37
C LEU A 112 -7.55 12.89 -10.81
N PRO A 113 -8.09 13.77 -11.66
CA PRO A 113 -7.47 14.10 -12.93
C PRO A 113 -6.07 14.63 -12.63
N ARG A 114 -5.06 13.82 -12.95
CA ARG A 114 -3.67 14.25 -12.97
C ARG A 114 -3.59 15.59 -13.73
N PRO A 115 -2.87 16.62 -13.24
CA PRO A 115 -2.59 17.79 -14.07
C PRO A 115 -1.98 17.29 -15.36
N LEU A 116 -2.67 17.57 -16.47
CA LEU A 116 -2.29 17.21 -17.82
C LEU A 116 -0.90 17.78 -18.10
N LYS A 117 0.14 16.97 -17.90
CA LYS A 117 1.19 16.90 -18.90
C LYS A 117 0.62 15.97 -19.96
N HIS A 118 0.29 16.55 -21.10
CA HIS A 118 -0.36 15.95 -22.24
C HIS A 118 0.08 14.50 -22.48
N THR A 119 -0.76 13.56 -22.10
CA THR A 119 -0.99 12.31 -22.84
C THR A 119 -2.44 11.92 -22.52
N THR A 120 -3.28 12.05 -23.53
CA THR A 120 -4.71 11.78 -23.51
C THR A 120 -5.01 10.37 -23.03
N SER A 121 -5.73 10.26 -21.91
CA SER A 121 -6.47 9.05 -21.55
C SER A 121 -7.81 9.51 -21.00
N ARG A 122 -8.70 9.93 -21.90
CA ARG A 122 -10.12 10.05 -21.58
C ARG A 122 -10.69 8.64 -21.53
N ARG A 123 -11.12 8.23 -20.35
CA ARG A 123 -12.06 7.12 -20.21
C ARG A 123 -13.41 7.63 -20.72
N ASN A 124 -13.70 7.38 -21.98
CA ASN A 124 -15.02 7.46 -22.61
C ASN A 124 -15.36 6.01 -22.97
N GLU A 125 -16.34 5.36 -22.33
CA GLU A 125 -17.69 5.25 -22.90
C GLU A 125 -17.65 5.18 -24.44
N GLN A 126 -17.45 3.95 -24.92
CA GLN A 126 -17.76 3.44 -26.27
C GLN A 126 -17.49 4.38 -27.45
N THR A 127 -16.24 4.46 -27.93
CA THR A 127 -15.88 4.91 -29.30
C THR A 127 -14.53 4.30 -29.74
N PRO A 128 -14.28 4.13 -31.05
CA PRO A 128 -13.50 3.03 -31.62
C PRO A 128 -11.98 3.29 -31.61
N LEU A 129 -11.21 2.18 -31.52
CA LEU A 129 -9.79 2.06 -31.90
C LEU A 129 -8.91 3.29 -31.58
N GLU A 130 -8.59 3.52 -30.30
CA GLU A 130 -7.53 4.47 -29.96
C GLU A 130 -6.16 3.79 -30.13
N ASP A 131 -5.40 4.21 -31.13
CA ASP A 131 -4.01 3.82 -31.30
C ASP A 131 -3.16 4.39 -30.14
N PHE A 132 -2.19 3.61 -29.66
CA PHE A 132 -1.28 4.03 -28.60
C PHE A 132 0.18 3.95 -29.05
N HIS A 133 0.98 4.93 -28.64
CA HIS A 133 2.40 5.02 -28.94
C HIS A 133 3.25 4.69 -27.71
N ILE A 134 4.32 3.90 -27.91
CA ILE A 134 5.25 3.50 -26.86
C ILE A 134 6.68 3.82 -27.34
N GLU A 135 7.39 4.65 -26.59
CA GLU A 135 8.79 4.95 -26.84
C GLU A 135 9.69 3.94 -26.11
N VAL A 136 10.62 3.33 -26.85
CA VAL A 136 11.54 2.32 -26.34
C VAL A 136 12.97 2.64 -26.78
N SER A 137 13.95 2.12 -26.05
CA SER A 137 15.35 2.16 -26.52
C SER A 137 15.52 1.27 -27.76
N PRO A 138 16.58 1.45 -28.56
CA PRO A 138 16.85 0.55 -29.68
C PRO A 138 17.04 -0.89 -29.18
N GLY A 139 16.39 -1.86 -29.82
CA GLY A 139 16.41 -3.26 -29.39
C GLY A 139 15.34 -4.14 -30.03
N THR A 140 15.30 -5.41 -29.61
CA THR A 140 14.30 -6.39 -30.05
C THR A 140 13.26 -6.60 -28.96
N TYR A 141 11.98 -6.42 -29.30
CA TYR A 141 10.86 -6.43 -28.36
C TYR A 141 9.80 -7.46 -28.77
N ALA A 142 9.21 -8.12 -27.77
CA ALA A 142 8.00 -8.93 -27.95
C ALA A 142 6.80 -8.15 -27.43
N VAL A 143 5.94 -7.68 -28.33
CA VAL A 143 4.75 -6.89 -28.01
C VAL A 143 3.54 -7.82 -28.00
N THR A 144 2.88 -7.95 -26.85
CA THR A 144 1.69 -8.81 -26.70
C THR A 144 0.46 -7.96 -26.40
N ALA A 145 -0.61 -8.18 -27.15
CA ALA A 145 -1.91 -7.56 -26.91
C ALA A 145 -2.97 -8.65 -26.65
N GLY A 146 -3.90 -8.38 -25.75
CA GLY A 146 -4.99 -9.30 -25.40
C GLY A 146 -6.16 -8.58 -24.73
N ALA A 147 -7.38 -9.03 -25.01
CA ALA A 147 -8.59 -8.57 -24.33
C ALA A 147 -9.09 -9.64 -23.34
N VAL A 148 -9.97 -9.25 -22.40
CA VAL A 148 -10.46 -10.12 -21.31
C VAL A 148 -11.18 -11.38 -21.83
N ASP A 149 -11.66 -11.37 -23.08
CA ASP A 149 -12.42 -12.46 -23.70
C ASP A 149 -11.85 -12.93 -25.07
N SER A 150 -10.61 -12.55 -25.43
CA SER A 150 -10.01 -12.92 -26.73
C SER A 150 -8.59 -13.48 -26.65
N ASN A 151 -8.15 -14.14 -27.72
CA ASN A 151 -6.82 -14.74 -27.80
C ASN A 151 -5.75 -13.67 -27.86
N GLN A 152 -4.64 -13.89 -27.14
CA GLN A 152 -3.49 -12.99 -27.16
C GLN A 152 -2.76 -13.07 -28.50
N GLN A 153 -2.35 -11.91 -29.01
CA GLN A 153 -1.51 -11.78 -30.20
C GLN A 153 -0.15 -11.21 -29.79
N THR A 154 0.94 -11.86 -30.22
CA THR A 154 2.31 -11.41 -29.93
C THR A 154 3.08 -11.17 -31.22
N HIS A 155 3.67 -9.99 -31.36
CA HIS A 155 4.57 -9.64 -32.46
C HIS A 155 5.98 -9.39 -31.94
N LEU A 156 6.97 -9.96 -32.62
CA LEU A 156 8.39 -9.67 -32.38
C LEU A 156 8.82 -8.55 -33.34
N VAL A 157 9.33 -7.45 -32.79
CA VAL A 157 9.79 -6.29 -33.56
C VAL A 157 11.20 -5.91 -33.17
N GLN A 158 11.97 -5.47 -34.14
CA GLN A 158 13.25 -4.81 -33.93
C GLN A 158 13.06 -3.31 -34.18
N VAL A 159 13.53 -2.48 -33.27
CA VAL A 159 13.40 -1.02 -33.35
C VAL A 159 14.80 -0.41 -33.32
N GLU A 160 15.16 0.33 -34.37
CA GLU A 160 16.41 1.09 -34.45
C GLU A 160 16.26 2.52 -33.90
N ALA A 161 17.37 3.24 -33.73
CA ALA A 161 17.36 4.59 -33.18
C ALA A 161 16.66 5.58 -34.13
N GLY A 162 15.55 6.16 -33.67
CA GLY A 162 14.74 7.11 -34.45
C GLY A 162 13.73 6.42 -35.39
N GLU A 163 13.62 5.10 -35.33
CA GLU A 163 12.63 4.32 -36.08
C GLU A 163 11.30 4.23 -35.30
N SER A 164 10.19 4.23 -36.04
CA SER A 164 8.85 4.00 -35.50
C SER A 164 8.19 2.83 -36.22
N VAL A 165 7.70 1.84 -35.47
CA VAL A 165 7.02 0.66 -36.00
C VAL A 165 5.55 0.70 -35.61
N ASN A 166 4.66 0.66 -36.61
CA ASN A 166 3.21 0.58 -36.38
C ASN A 166 2.76 -0.88 -36.32
N LEU A 167 2.08 -1.25 -35.24
CA LEU A 167 1.55 -2.59 -35.02
C LEU A 167 0.03 -2.54 -34.91
N THR A 168 -0.63 -3.42 -35.66
CA THR A 168 -2.09 -3.57 -35.64
C THR A 168 -2.43 -4.95 -35.07
N PHE A 169 -3.20 -4.96 -33.98
CA PHE A 169 -3.66 -6.18 -33.33
C PHE A 169 -5.16 -6.35 -33.59
N HIS A 170 -5.56 -7.53 -34.05
CA HIS A 170 -6.95 -7.91 -34.22
C HIS A 170 -7.37 -8.74 -33.01
N LEU A 171 -7.81 -8.05 -31.96
CA LEU A 171 -8.25 -8.62 -30.68
C LEU A 171 -9.75 -8.95 -30.67
#